data_AF-A0A1C5FRG4-F1
#
_entry.id   AF-A0A1C5FRG4-F1
#
_cell.length_a   1.000
_cell.length_b   1.000
_cell.length_c   1.000
_cell.angle_alpha   90.00
_cell.angle_beta   90.00
_cell.angle_gamma   90.00
#
_symmetry.space_group_name_H-M   'P 1'
#
loop_
_entity.id
_entity.type
_entity.pdbx_description
1 polymer ?
#
loop_
_entity_poly.entity_id
_entity_poly.type
_entity_poly.pdbx_seq_one_letter_code
_entity_poly.pdbx_strand_id
1 'polypeptide(L)' 'LPGADRDGLGLVRRGDELIVTVGPFHRVLPLPSALRRCTVSGAGLRDGWLQVRFTPDPDLWPKRL' A
#
# COMPACT_ATOMS: atom_id res chain seq x y z
N LEU A 1 -8.82 3.94 9.94
CA LEU A 1 -9.66 4.67 8.97
C LEU A 1 -11.12 4.58 9.41
N PRO A 2 -11.53 5.40 10.40
CA PRO A 2 -12.93 5.48 10.80
C PRO A 2 -13.78 5.98 9.62
N GLY A 3 -14.91 5.32 9.32
CA GLY A 3 -15.88 5.78 8.32
C GLY A 3 -15.50 5.61 6.84
N ALA A 4 -14.38 4.94 6.53
CA ALA A 4 -14.07 4.60 5.15
C ALA A 4 -14.98 3.46 4.67
N ASP A 5 -15.64 3.65 3.52
CA ASP A 5 -16.21 2.56 2.75
C ASP A 5 -15.22 2.13 1.65
N ARG A 6 -15.54 1.03 0.95
CA ARG A 6 -14.67 0.51 -0.11
C ARG A 6 -14.72 1.37 -1.38
N ASP A 7 -15.82 2.05 -1.65
CA ASP A 7 -16.04 2.82 -2.87
C ASP A 7 -15.28 4.17 -2.87
N GLY A 8 -15.02 4.73 -1.70
CA GLY A 8 -14.21 5.94 -1.52
C GLY A 8 -12.72 5.67 -1.25
N LEU A 9 -12.27 4.42 -1.21
CA LEU A 9 -10.90 4.05 -0.85
C LEU A 9 -10.00 3.90 -2.09
N GLY A 10 -9.03 4.81 -2.22
CA GLY A 10 -7.95 4.73 -3.21
C GLY A 10 -6.62 4.31 -2.59
N LEU A 11 -5.84 3.53 -3.33
CA LEU A 11 -4.48 3.14 -2.94
C LEU A 11 -3.55 3.21 -4.14
N VAL A 12 -2.57 4.11 -4.09
CA VAL A 12 -1.57 4.29 -5.16
C VAL A 12 -0.18 4.18 -4.57
N ARG A 13 0.69 3.44 -5.26
CA ARG A 13 2.13 3.46 -4.96
C ARG A 13 2.83 4.43 -5.90
N ARG A 14 3.71 5.27 -5.35
CA ARG A 14 4.55 6.19 -6.12
C ARG A 14 5.95 6.19 -5.54
N GLY A 15 6.89 5.55 -6.26
CA GLY A 15 8.27 5.39 -5.79
C GLY A 15 8.32 4.71 -4.41
N ASP A 16 8.86 5.43 -3.43
CA ASP A 16 9.02 5.00 -2.03
C ASP A 16 7.84 5.39 -1.13
N GLU A 17 6.70 5.76 -1.71
CA GLU A 17 5.52 6.21 -0.95
C GLU A 17 4.26 5.41 -1.31
N LEU A 18 3.39 5.31 -0.32
CA LEU A 18 2.03 4.82 -0.47
C LEU A 18 1.05 5.98 -0.21
N ILE A 19 0.23 6.28 -1.21
CA ILE A 19 -0.80 7.30 -1.13
C ILE A 19 -2.13 6.58 -0.88
N VAL A 20 -2.77 6.94 0.24
CA VAL A 20 -4.08 6.42 0.63
C VAL A 20 -5.10 7.54 0.50
N THR A 21 -6.16 7.30 -0.27
CA THR A 21 -7.27 8.24 -0.45
C THR A 21 -8.52 7.69 0.21
N VAL A 22 -9.25 8.51 0.95
CA VAL A 22 -10.57 8.20 1.52
C VAL A 22 -11.48 9.40 1.29
N GLY A 23 -12.36 9.31 0.29
CA GLY A 23 -13.20 10.44 -0.12
C GLY A 23 -12.33 11.67 -0.47
N PRO A 24 -12.52 12.83 0.20
CA PRO A 24 -11.73 14.04 -0.07
C PRO A 24 -10.35 14.04 0.61
N PHE A 25 -10.06 13.07 1.47
CA PHE A 25 -8.82 13.04 2.25
C PHE A 25 -7.77 12.18 1.57
N HIS A 26 -6.52 12.65 1.60
CA HIS A 26 -5.36 11.87 1.19
C HIS A 26 -4.30 11.86 2.28
N ARG A 27 -3.63 10.72 2.44
CA ARG A 27 -2.48 10.58 3.32
C ARG A 27 -1.33 9.94 2.56
N VAL A 28 -0.17 10.57 2.61
CA VAL A 28 1.07 10.03 2.06
C VAL A 28 1.82 9.31 3.18
N LEU A 29 2.20 8.07 2.94
CA LEU A 29 2.93 7.22 3.88
C LEU A 29 4.28 6.83 3.26
N PRO A 30 5.41 7.26 3.84
CA PRO A 30 6.72 6.81 3.37
C PRO A 30 6.86 5.31 3.65
N LEU A 31 7.38 4.57 2.67
CA LEU A 31 7.64 3.15 2.80
C LEU A 31 8.97 2.93 3.55
N PRO A 32 8.95 2.10 4.60
CA PRO A 32 10.18 1.55 5.17
C PRO A 32 11.02 0.86 4.10
N SER A 33 12.34 0.83 4.28
CA SER A 33 13.31 0.35 3.28
C SER A 33 13.02 -1.07 2.76
N ALA A 34 12.50 -1.96 3.62
CA ALA A 34 12.09 -3.31 3.23
C ALA A 34 10.93 -3.31 2.21
N LEU A 35 9.97 -2.40 2.32
CA LEU A 35 8.79 -2.34 1.45
C LEU A 35 9.05 -1.61 0.13
N ARG A 36 10.10 -0.78 0.07
CA ARG A 36 10.53 -0.08 -1.16
C ARG A 36 10.93 -1.03 -2.27
N ARG A 37 11.42 -2.22 -1.92
CA ARG A 37 11.73 -3.25 -2.90
C ARG A 37 10.50 -4.08 -3.27
N CYS A 38 9.41 -4.08 -2.50
CA CYS A 38 8.19 -4.89 -2.78
C CYS A 38 7.30 -4.25 -3.85
N THR A 39 6.30 -5.00 -4.34
CA THR A 39 5.11 -4.48 -5.04
C THR A 39 3.87 -4.69 -4.18
N VAL A 40 2.83 -3.87 -4.38
CA VAL A 40 1.53 -4.09 -3.72
C VAL A 40 0.81 -5.23 -4.43
N SER A 41 0.46 -6.29 -3.69
CA SER A 41 -0.25 -7.46 -4.22
C SER A 41 -1.72 -7.53 -3.78
N GLY A 42 -2.15 -6.62 -2.91
CA GLY A 42 -3.55 -6.45 -2.58
C GLY A 42 -3.77 -5.49 -1.42
N ALA A 43 -5.01 -5.01 -1.29
CA ALA A 43 -5.43 -4.19 -0.18
C ALA A 43 -6.86 -4.58 0.26
N GLY A 44 -7.14 -4.43 1.54
CA GLY A 44 -8.45 -4.69 2.11
C GLY A 44 -8.73 -3.81 3.31
N LEU A 45 -9.97 -3.35 3.42
CA LEU A 45 -10.47 -2.64 4.58
C LEU A 45 -11.30 -3.60 5.44
N ARG A 46 -10.97 -3.73 6.73
CA ARG A 46 -11.70 -4.56 7.70
C ARG A 46 -11.74 -3.84 9.04
N ASP A 47 -12.92 -3.68 9.62
CA ASP A 47 -13.11 -3.05 10.93
C ASP A 47 -12.43 -1.67 11.06
N GLY A 48 -12.46 -0.89 9.97
CA GLY A 48 -11.80 0.41 9.89
C GLY A 48 -10.28 0.35 9.72
N TRP A 49 -9.67 -0.82 9.57
CA TRP A 49 -8.24 -0.99 9.32
C TRP A 49 -7.95 -1.29 7.85
N LEU A 50 -7.03 -0.51 7.27
CA LEU A 50 -6.49 -0.80 5.96
C LEU A 50 -5.32 -1.75 6.09
N GLN A 51 -5.46 -2.93 5.52
CA GLN A 51 -4.40 -3.91 5.37
C GLN A 51 -3.90 -3.89 3.93
N VAL A 52 -2.60 -3.77 3.75
CA VAL A 52 -1.92 -3.81 2.45
C VAL A 52 -0.95 -4.97 2.44
N ARG A 53 -1.06 -5.83 1.43
CA ARG A 53 -0.12 -6.92 1.20
C ARG A 53 0.94 -6.48 0.21
N PHE A 54 2.17 -6.83 0.55
CA PHE A 54 3.34 -6.58 -0.26
C PHE A 54 3.98 -7.92 -0.64
N THR A 55 4.35 -8.06 -1.91
CA THR A 55 5.13 -9.19 -2.40
C THR A 55 6.50 -8.69 -2.84
N PRO A 56 7.60 -9.41 -2.52
CA PRO A 56 8.91 -9.05 -3.02
C PRO A 56 8.92 -8.89 -4.54
N ASP A 57 9.47 -7.78 -5.05
CA ASP A 57 9.68 -7.61 -6.48
C ASP A 57 10.83 -8.52 -6.94
N PRO A 58 10.59 -9.51 -7.82
CA PRO A 58 11.62 -10.42 -8.28
C PRO A 58 12.74 -9.75 -9.08
N ASP A 59 12.53 -8.53 -9.58
CA ASP A 59 13.55 -7.76 -10.31
C ASP A 59 14.44 -6.93 -9.36
N LEU A 60 13.98 -6.67 -8.13
CA LEU A 60 14.73 -5.92 -7.12
C LEU A 60 15.27 -6.81 -5.98
N TRP A 61 14.72 -8.02 -5.81
CA TRP A 61 15.28 -9.01 -4.90
C TRP A 61 16.32 -9.89 -5.59
N PRO A 62 17.44 -10.21 -4.91
CA PRO A 62 18.42 -11.13 -5.44
C PRO A 62 17.76 -12.48 -5.71
N LYS A 63 17.85 -12.93 -6.97
CA LYS A 63 17.44 -14.28 -7.34
C LYS A 63 18.36 -15.24 -6.60
N ARG A 64 17.76 -16.14 -5.81
CA ARG A 64 18.50 -17.25 -5.21
C ARG A 64 18.92 -18.15 -6.36
N LEU A 65 20.23 -18.21 -6.62
CA LEU A 65 20.86 -19.18 -7.53
C LEU A 65 20.56 -20.61 -7.07
#